data_AF-A0A258SQS1-F1
#
_entry.id   AF-A0A258SQS1-F1
#
_cell.length_a   1.000
_cell.length_b   1.000
_cell.length_c   1.000
_cell.angle_alpha   90.00
_cell.angle_beta   90.00
_cell.angle_gamma   90.00
#
_symmetry.space_group_name_H-M   'P 1'
#
loop_
_entity.id
_entity.type
_entity.pdbx_description
1 polymer ?
#
loop_
_entity_poly.entity_id
_entity_poly.type
_entity_poly.pdbx_seq_one_letter_code
_entity_poly.pdbx_strand_id
1 'polypeptide(L)'
;MITPVLAEVMLERNVGNRTLRYPAVEKYRRALRDGRWQITHQGIAFDKDGILRDGQHRLTAIVDEGRDARMVVTFGIAPEAFAVMDTGSRRTAGDVLEINNRGGGRDLAAAARCILVSKGANPRGKRPLDNDEIDAFIRDTPDLVRFFELAAPVKGTLKAGIGLMAGLYLVHEVAKPTTMMDFMNKVRTGVGFSDKRDAALALRNGLISGTIACRYPLMMAAATVLAWNLWCRGRPARAASLRWNDLSFPLPERA
;
A
#
# COMPACT_ATOMS: atom_id res chain seq x y z
N MET A 1 19.55 15.64 18.74
CA MET A 1 18.11 15.89 18.47
C MET A 1 18.03 17.14 17.63
N ILE A 2 17.18 17.18 16.61
CA ILE A 2 16.92 18.40 15.83
C ILE A 2 15.53 18.89 16.20
N THR A 3 15.45 20.09 16.77
CA THR A 3 14.20 20.79 17.10
C THR A 3 13.74 21.66 15.92
N PRO A 4 12.47 22.10 15.86
CA PRO A 4 12.01 23.06 14.85
C PRO A 4 12.90 24.31 14.74
N VAL A 5 13.25 24.90 15.88
CA VAL A 5 14.14 26.07 15.93
C VAL A 5 15.52 25.76 15.36
N LEU A 6 16.11 24.60 15.72
CA LEU A 6 17.41 24.22 15.15
C LEU A 6 17.31 23.93 13.66
N ALA A 7 16.19 23.37 13.19
CA ALA A 7 15.95 23.11 11.77
C ALA A 7 15.82 24.40 10.95
N GLU A 8 15.18 25.44 11.50
CA GLU A 8 15.12 26.78 10.89
C GLU A 8 16.53 27.35 10.71
N VAL A 9 17.35 27.36 11.77
CA VAL A 9 18.74 27.82 11.72
C VAL A 9 19.57 27.05 10.68
N MET A 10 19.36 25.73 10.59
CA MET A 10 20.04 24.90 9.59
C MET A 10 19.58 25.22 8.15
N LEU A 11 18.31 25.58 7.96
CA LEU A 11 17.74 25.94 6.66
C LEU A 11 18.18 27.32 6.17
N GLU A 12 18.57 28.24 7.06
CA GLU A 12 19.19 29.53 6.67
C GLU A 12 20.46 29.33 5.82
N ARG A 13 21.12 28.18 5.97
CA ARG A 13 22.32 27.80 5.20
C ARG A 13 22.00 27.07 3.89
N ASN A 14 20.73 26.98 3.51
CA ASN A 14 20.27 26.31 2.30
C ASN A 14 20.48 27.17 1.04
N VAL A 15 21.71 27.19 0.52
CA VAL A 15 22.09 28.01 -0.64
C VAL A 15 22.30 27.13 -1.87
N GLY A 16 21.61 27.43 -2.97
CA GLY A 16 21.83 26.81 -4.28
C GLY A 16 21.32 25.36 -4.41
N ASN A 17 20.55 24.85 -3.46
CA ASN A 17 19.90 23.55 -3.60
C ASN A 17 18.71 23.60 -4.56
N ARG A 18 18.39 22.43 -5.15
CA ARG A 18 17.21 22.24 -6.00
C ARG A 18 15.93 22.70 -5.31
N THR A 19 14.98 23.19 -6.10
CA THR A 19 13.63 23.56 -5.63
C THR A 19 13.03 22.47 -4.76
N LEU A 20 12.46 22.88 -3.63
CA LEU A 20 11.79 22.00 -2.70
C LEU A 20 10.64 21.25 -3.40
N ARG A 21 10.56 19.95 -3.15
CA ARG A 21 9.50 19.11 -3.68
C ARG A 21 8.54 18.82 -2.55
N TYR A 22 7.44 19.57 -2.49
CA TYR A 22 6.46 19.46 -1.42
C TYR A 22 5.96 18.02 -1.17
N PRO A 23 5.75 17.16 -2.18
CA PRO A 23 5.41 15.76 -1.93
C PRO A 23 6.46 14.97 -1.12
N ALA A 24 7.75 15.32 -1.24
CA ALA A 24 8.81 14.71 -0.44
C ALA A 24 8.81 15.23 1.00
N VAL A 25 8.53 16.52 1.20
CA VAL A 25 8.36 17.13 2.53
C VAL A 25 7.18 16.47 3.25
N GLU A 26 6.04 16.35 2.58
CA GLU A 26 4.83 15.74 3.12
C GLU A 26 5.05 14.27 3.53
N LYS A 27 5.91 13.53 2.82
CA LYS A 27 6.30 12.18 3.26
C LYS A 27 6.93 12.22 4.65
N TYR A 28 7.91 13.09 4.87
CA TYR A 28 8.62 13.21 6.14
C TYR A 28 7.72 13.76 7.24
N ARG A 29 6.87 14.75 6.94
CA ARG A 29 5.86 15.27 7.88
C ARG A 29 4.95 14.16 8.39
N ARG A 30 4.45 13.30 7.50
CA ARG A 30 3.62 12.15 7.86
C ARG A 30 4.36 11.17 8.78
N ALA A 31 5.61 10.86 8.46
CA ALA A 31 6.42 10.00 9.31
C ALA A 31 6.63 10.59 10.72
N LEU A 32 6.84 11.91 10.84
CA LEU A 32 6.95 12.60 12.13
C LEU A 32 5.63 12.58 12.89
N ARG A 33 4.54 12.98 12.23
CA ARG A 33 3.20 13.07 12.83
C ARG A 33 2.71 11.72 13.35
N ASP A 34 2.91 10.68 12.56
CA ASP A 34 2.42 9.33 12.87
C ASP A 34 3.40 8.54 13.76
N GLY A 35 4.49 9.17 14.25
CA GLY A 35 5.48 8.53 15.13
C GLY A 35 6.32 7.44 14.44
N ARG A 36 6.36 7.44 13.11
CA ARG A 36 7.07 6.46 12.28
C ARG A 36 8.50 6.88 11.92
N TRP A 37 8.98 8.01 12.42
CA TRP A 37 10.35 8.48 12.16
C TRP A 37 11.39 7.50 12.68
N GLN A 38 12.33 7.10 11.83
CA GLN A 38 13.43 6.20 12.17
C GLN A 38 14.77 6.87 11.92
N ILE A 39 15.74 6.65 12.81
CA ILE A 39 17.12 7.10 12.60
C ILE A 39 17.73 6.19 11.54
N THR A 40 18.34 6.79 10.52
CA THR A 40 19.06 6.06 9.47
C THR A 40 20.44 6.68 9.27
N HIS A 41 21.28 6.05 8.47
CA HIS A 41 22.56 6.62 8.02
C HIS A 41 22.37 7.89 7.17
N GLN A 42 21.19 8.10 6.60
CA GLN A 42 20.85 9.32 5.86
C GLN A 42 20.58 10.44 6.88
N GLY A 43 21.44 11.46 6.86
CA GLY A 43 21.47 12.56 7.82
C GLY A 43 21.33 13.94 7.17
N ILE A 44 21.65 14.98 7.92
CA ILE A 44 21.84 16.34 7.40
C ILE A 44 23.32 16.49 7.03
N ALA A 45 23.63 17.14 5.92
CA ALA A 45 25.01 17.35 5.52
C ALA A 45 25.32 18.81 5.19
N PHE A 46 26.40 19.32 5.78
CA PHE A 46 26.97 20.63 5.48
C PHE A 46 28.34 20.45 4.82
N ASP A 47 28.62 21.23 3.78
CA ASP A 47 29.96 21.25 3.19
C ASP A 47 30.96 22.03 4.06
N LYS A 48 32.21 22.11 3.60
CA LYS A 48 33.30 22.85 4.25
C LYS A 48 33.00 24.35 4.45
N ASP A 49 32.12 24.92 3.62
CA ASP A 49 31.74 26.33 3.66
C ASP A 49 30.50 26.55 4.54
N GLY A 50 30.00 25.48 5.18
CA GLY A 50 28.82 25.51 6.05
C GLY A 50 27.51 25.59 5.28
N ILE A 51 27.50 25.32 3.97
CA ILE A 51 26.30 25.32 3.14
C ILE A 51 25.58 23.97 3.31
N LEU A 52 24.27 24.02 3.50
CA LEU A 52 23.42 22.83 3.58
C LEU A 52 23.37 22.15 2.21
N ARG A 53 23.83 20.90 2.14
CA ARG A 53 23.85 20.09 0.91
C ARG A 53 22.81 18.98 0.91
N ASP A 54 22.55 18.38 2.06
CA ASP A 54 21.51 17.36 2.19
C ASP A 54 20.69 17.61 3.45
N GLY A 55 19.40 17.28 3.37
CA GLY A 55 18.47 17.37 4.48
C GLY A 55 17.37 18.41 4.30
N GLN A 56 17.36 19.19 3.21
CA GLN A 56 16.37 20.27 3.03
C GLN A 56 14.91 19.80 3.23
N HIS A 57 14.48 18.68 2.63
CA HIS A 57 13.10 18.20 2.78
C HIS A 57 12.79 17.72 4.21
N ARG A 58 13.79 17.19 4.91
CA ARG A 58 13.67 16.65 6.28
C ARG A 58 13.62 17.78 7.30
N LEU A 59 14.51 18.78 7.17
CA LEU A 59 14.49 19.98 7.99
C LEU A 59 13.21 20.76 7.78
N THR A 60 12.79 20.98 6.52
CA THR A 60 11.51 21.65 6.26
C THR A 60 10.37 20.89 6.95
N ALA A 61 10.29 19.56 6.82
CA ALA A 61 9.25 18.78 7.48
C ALA A 61 9.23 18.89 9.02
N ILE A 62 10.39 19.01 9.67
CA ILE A 62 10.51 19.21 11.12
C ILE A 62 9.93 20.57 11.53
N VAL A 63 10.27 21.64 10.80
CA VAL A 63 9.74 22.99 11.02
C VAL A 63 8.23 22.99 10.82
N ASP A 64 7.81 22.49 9.67
CA ASP A 64 6.43 22.41 9.20
C ASP A 64 5.49 21.66 10.15
N GLU A 65 5.94 20.52 10.70
CA GLU A 65 5.17 19.66 11.60
C GLU A 65 5.30 20.06 13.07
N GLY A 66 6.31 20.87 13.42
CA GLY A 66 6.56 21.30 14.80
C GLY A 66 6.96 20.15 15.74
N ARG A 67 7.64 19.11 15.20
CA ARG A 67 8.04 17.92 15.96
C ARG A 67 9.54 17.66 15.87
N ASP A 68 10.14 17.40 17.01
CA ASP A 68 11.56 17.04 17.10
C ASP A 68 11.87 15.72 16.39
N ALA A 69 13.04 15.63 15.77
CA ALA A 69 13.52 14.43 15.10
C ALA A 69 14.97 14.10 15.46
N ARG A 70 15.26 12.81 15.67
CA ARG A 70 16.65 12.34 15.81
C ARG A 70 17.24 12.10 14.43
N MET A 71 18.40 12.72 14.16
CA MET A 71 19.13 12.63 12.90
C MET A 71 20.63 12.74 13.14
N VAL A 72 21.41 12.12 12.25
CA VAL A 72 22.86 12.35 12.13
C VAL A 72 23.08 13.65 11.39
N VAL A 73 24.07 14.45 11.83
CA VAL A 73 24.51 15.66 11.13
C VAL A 73 25.98 15.50 10.81
N THR A 74 26.33 15.64 9.53
CA THR A 74 27.70 15.55 9.02
C THR A 74 28.15 16.93 8.56
N PHE A 75 29.37 17.31 8.94
CA PHE A 75 29.96 18.60 8.58
C PHE A 75 31.22 18.40 7.75
N GLY A 76 31.57 19.39 6.93
CA GLY A 76 32.82 19.42 6.20
C GLY A 76 32.89 18.45 5.02
N ILE A 77 31.75 18.10 4.42
CA ILE A 77 31.78 17.23 3.23
C ILE A 77 32.46 17.95 2.06
N ALA A 78 33.23 17.18 1.28
CA ALA A 78 33.84 17.69 0.06
C ALA A 78 32.73 18.09 -0.94
N PRO A 79 32.81 19.26 -1.60
CA PRO A 79 31.81 19.70 -2.58
C PRO A 79 31.54 18.66 -3.69
N GLU A 80 32.55 17.89 -4.06
CA GLU A 80 32.48 16.84 -5.09
C GLU A 80 31.62 15.64 -4.65
N ALA A 81 31.52 15.40 -3.34
CA ALA A 81 30.65 14.35 -2.80
C ALA A 81 29.17 14.65 -3.05
N PHE A 82 28.79 15.92 -3.26
CA PHE A 82 27.41 16.32 -3.57
C PHE A 82 26.90 15.75 -4.89
N ALA A 83 27.76 15.63 -5.90
CA ALA A 83 27.35 15.17 -7.23
C ALA A 83 26.91 13.69 -7.25
N VAL A 84 27.34 12.90 -6.26
CA VAL A 84 27.05 11.45 -6.18
C VAL A 84 26.06 11.09 -5.08
N MET A 85 25.75 12.03 -4.17
CA MET A 85 24.72 11.82 -3.14
C MET A 85 23.33 11.63 -3.79
N ASP A 86 22.56 10.67 -3.27
CA ASP A 86 21.18 10.36 -3.67
C ASP A 86 20.95 9.90 -5.12
N THR A 87 21.95 9.30 -5.77
CA THR A 87 21.81 8.68 -7.10
C THR A 87 21.21 7.26 -7.08
N GLY A 88 20.93 6.71 -5.90
CA GLY A 88 20.42 5.34 -5.73
C GLY A 88 18.94 5.16 -6.07
N SER A 89 18.59 4.01 -6.65
CA SER A 89 17.20 3.59 -6.87
C SER A 89 16.44 3.49 -5.54
N ARG A 90 15.22 4.06 -5.50
CA ARG A 90 14.34 3.94 -4.34
C ARG A 90 13.88 2.48 -4.17
N ARG A 91 14.08 1.92 -2.98
CA ARG A 91 13.49 0.63 -2.59
C ARG A 91 11.96 0.73 -2.59
N THR A 92 11.29 -0.24 -3.20
CA THR A 92 9.83 -0.38 -3.14
C THR A 92 9.38 -1.02 -1.83
N ALA A 93 8.10 -0.92 -1.47
CA ALA A 93 7.56 -1.64 -0.31
C ALA A 93 7.78 -3.16 -0.43
N GLY A 94 7.71 -3.70 -1.65
CA GLY A 94 8.01 -5.12 -1.90
C GLY A 94 9.46 -5.47 -1.58
N ASP A 95 10.41 -4.60 -1.96
CA ASP A 95 11.84 -4.81 -1.66
C ASP A 95 12.12 -4.75 -0.15
N VAL A 96 11.43 -3.87 0.59
CA VAL A 96 11.53 -3.81 2.06
C VAL A 96 11.03 -5.10 2.71
N LEU A 97 9.91 -5.64 2.25
CA LEU A 97 9.34 -6.89 2.79
C LEU A 97 10.17 -8.12 2.43
N GLU A 98 10.76 -8.16 1.22
CA GLU A 98 11.69 -9.22 0.81
C GLU A 98 12.96 -9.20 1.68
N ILE A 99 13.51 -8.03 1.98
CA ILE A 99 14.65 -7.87 2.89
C ILE A 99 14.28 -8.33 4.31
N ASN A 100 13.05 -8.11 4.75
CA ASN A 100 12.56 -8.52 6.07
C ASN A 100 12.14 -10.01 6.16
N ASN A 101 12.64 -10.88 5.26
CA ASN A 101 12.38 -12.32 5.21
C ASN A 101 10.89 -12.73 5.11
N ARG A 102 10.04 -11.86 4.58
CA ARG A 102 8.64 -12.21 4.27
C ARG A 102 8.56 -12.66 2.80
N GLY A 103 8.66 -13.96 2.55
CA GLY A 103 8.41 -14.53 1.23
C GLY A 103 7.08 -14.02 0.65
N GLY A 104 7.06 -13.64 -0.63
CA GLY A 104 5.87 -13.03 -1.25
C GLY A 104 5.63 -11.55 -0.93
N GLY A 105 6.64 -10.82 -0.41
CA GLY A 105 6.54 -9.41 -0.04
C GLY A 105 5.97 -8.48 -1.13
N ARG A 106 6.31 -8.72 -2.41
CA ARG A 106 5.75 -7.94 -3.54
C ARG A 106 4.24 -8.10 -3.67
N ASP A 107 3.73 -9.32 -3.55
CA ASP A 107 2.30 -9.60 -3.61
C ASP A 107 1.60 -8.94 -2.41
N LEU A 108 2.11 -9.18 -1.19
CA LEU A 108 1.53 -8.63 0.03
C LEU A 108 1.45 -7.10 -0.01
N ALA A 109 2.51 -6.42 -0.46
CA ALA A 109 2.52 -4.97 -0.66
C ALA A 109 1.47 -4.50 -1.68
N ALA A 110 1.32 -5.22 -2.79
CA ALA A 110 0.34 -4.88 -3.81
C ALA A 110 -1.11 -5.09 -3.32
N ALA A 111 -1.36 -6.13 -2.51
CA ALA A 111 -2.65 -6.34 -1.87
C ALA A 111 -2.96 -5.29 -0.79
N ALA A 112 -2.01 -5.00 0.09
CA ALA A 112 -2.13 -3.97 1.10
C ALA A 112 -2.49 -2.61 0.48
N ARG A 113 -1.79 -2.23 -0.60
CA ARG A 113 -2.13 -1.04 -1.38
C ARG A 113 -3.57 -1.08 -1.89
N CYS A 114 -3.99 -2.22 -2.46
CA CYS A 114 -5.36 -2.40 -2.96
C CYS A 114 -6.40 -2.22 -1.84
N ILE A 115 -6.19 -2.86 -0.68
CA ILE A 115 -7.06 -2.80 0.50
C ILE A 115 -7.17 -1.36 1.02
N LEU A 116 -6.04 -0.66 1.19
CA LEU A 116 -6.02 0.73 1.65
C LEU A 116 -6.79 1.64 0.68
N VAL A 117 -6.65 1.44 -0.63
CA VAL A 117 -7.41 2.19 -1.64
C VAL A 117 -8.90 1.89 -1.56
N SER A 118 -9.28 0.62 -1.40
CA SER A 118 -10.68 0.22 -1.15
C SER A 118 -11.26 0.85 0.11
N LYS A 119 -10.43 1.12 1.14
CA LYS A 119 -10.79 1.80 2.38
C LYS A 119 -10.75 3.34 2.29
N GLY A 120 -10.55 3.90 1.09
CA GLY A 120 -10.62 5.34 0.83
C GLY A 120 -9.29 6.05 0.62
N ALA A 121 -8.15 5.35 0.65
CA ALA A 121 -6.89 5.95 0.26
C ALA A 121 -6.90 6.32 -1.23
N ASN A 122 -6.53 7.55 -1.59
CA ASN A 122 -6.54 7.98 -2.98
C ASN A 122 -5.15 7.82 -3.64
N PRO A 123 -4.94 6.82 -4.51
CA PRO A 123 -3.63 6.56 -5.11
C PRO A 123 -3.23 7.62 -6.15
N ARG A 124 -4.19 8.38 -6.68
CA ARG A 124 -3.99 9.48 -7.65
C ARG A 124 -4.27 10.86 -7.04
N GLY A 125 -4.51 10.92 -5.74
CA GLY A 125 -4.77 12.16 -5.03
C GLY A 125 -3.49 12.96 -4.81
N LYS A 126 -3.63 14.19 -4.31
CA LYS A 126 -2.49 15.01 -3.87
C LYS A 126 -1.61 14.32 -2.79
N ARG A 127 -2.14 13.26 -2.16
CA ARG A 127 -1.51 12.50 -1.09
C ARG A 127 -1.50 10.99 -1.40
N PRO A 128 -0.58 10.52 -2.27
CA PRO A 128 -0.46 9.09 -2.57
C PRO A 128 0.10 8.31 -1.38
N LEU A 129 -0.28 7.03 -1.29
CA LEU A 129 0.23 6.06 -0.32
C LEU A 129 1.74 5.83 -0.52
N ASP A 130 2.53 6.08 0.51
CA ASP A 130 3.95 5.78 0.55
C ASP A 130 4.25 4.34 1.00
N ASN A 131 5.50 3.90 0.83
CA ASN A 131 5.90 2.53 1.16
C ASN A 131 5.88 2.27 2.68
N ASP A 132 6.10 3.30 3.50
CA ASP A 132 6.17 3.18 4.95
C ASP A 132 4.75 3.04 5.53
N GLU A 133 3.75 3.71 4.92
CA GLU A 133 2.32 3.51 5.21
C GLU A 133 1.85 2.09 4.86
N ILE A 134 2.35 1.51 3.77
CA ILE A 134 2.04 0.12 3.37
C ILE A 134 2.68 -0.89 4.32
N ASP A 135 3.97 -0.70 4.65
CA ASP A 135 4.67 -1.55 5.61
C ASP A 135 4.02 -1.48 7.00
N ALA A 136 3.66 -0.28 7.45
CA ALA A 136 2.94 -0.09 8.71
C ALA A 136 1.61 -0.84 8.71
N PHE A 137 0.79 -0.68 7.67
CA PHE A 137 -0.47 -1.41 7.55
C PHE A 137 -0.27 -2.94 7.62
N ILE A 138 0.75 -3.47 6.94
CA ILE A 138 1.05 -4.92 6.96
C ILE A 138 1.53 -5.38 8.34
N ARG A 139 2.34 -4.58 9.03
CA ARG A 139 2.81 -4.88 10.39
C ARG A 139 1.66 -4.85 11.40
N ASP A 140 0.80 -3.86 11.29
CA ASP A 140 -0.31 -3.62 12.21
C ASP A 140 -1.54 -4.50 11.88
N THR A 141 -1.46 -5.27 10.79
CA THR A 141 -2.48 -6.25 10.38
C THR A 141 -1.88 -7.66 10.26
N PRO A 142 -1.48 -8.32 11.37
CA PRO A 142 -0.87 -9.67 11.31
C PRO A 142 -1.76 -10.72 10.65
N ASP A 143 -3.07 -10.58 10.80
CA ASP A 143 -4.06 -11.48 10.19
C ASP A 143 -4.08 -11.42 8.66
N LEU A 144 -3.61 -10.32 8.05
CA LEU A 144 -3.46 -10.22 6.61
C LEU A 144 -2.45 -11.25 6.09
N VAL A 145 -1.33 -11.43 6.80
CA VAL A 145 -0.29 -12.40 6.41
C VAL A 145 -0.86 -13.82 6.47
N ARG A 146 -1.47 -14.18 7.59
CA ARG A 146 -2.10 -15.49 7.80
C ARG A 146 -3.21 -15.77 6.79
N PHE A 147 -4.02 -14.76 6.47
CA PHE A 147 -5.07 -14.88 5.46
C PHE A 147 -4.48 -15.16 4.07
N PHE A 148 -3.36 -14.52 3.71
CA PHE A 148 -2.70 -14.70 2.43
C PHE A 148 -2.13 -16.11 2.26
N GLU A 149 -1.63 -16.72 3.33
CA GLU A 149 -1.22 -18.11 3.35
C GLU A 149 -2.41 -19.05 3.13
N LEU A 150 -3.52 -18.82 3.84
CA LEU A 150 -4.76 -19.60 3.69
C LEU A 150 -5.34 -19.52 2.28
N ALA A 151 -5.30 -18.34 1.67
CA ALA A 151 -5.88 -18.08 0.35
C ALA A 151 -4.91 -18.35 -0.81
N ALA A 152 -3.64 -18.70 -0.55
CA ALA A 152 -2.64 -18.99 -1.58
C ALA A 152 -3.08 -20.06 -2.62
N PRO A 153 -3.78 -21.16 -2.24
CA PRO A 153 -4.27 -22.14 -3.21
C PRO A 153 -5.28 -21.55 -4.21
N VAL A 154 -6.10 -20.58 -3.77
CA VAL A 154 -7.09 -19.91 -4.64
C VAL A 154 -6.38 -19.15 -5.76
N LYS A 155 -5.33 -18.40 -5.41
CA LYS A 155 -4.47 -17.67 -6.37
C LYS A 155 -3.81 -18.62 -7.37
N GLY A 156 -3.23 -19.73 -6.88
CA GLY A 156 -2.55 -20.71 -7.71
C GLY A 156 -3.47 -21.34 -8.76
N THR A 157 -4.70 -21.72 -8.37
CA THR A 157 -5.68 -22.34 -9.27
C THR A 157 -6.22 -21.37 -10.31
N LEU A 158 -6.57 -20.14 -9.92
CA LEU A 158 -7.30 -19.23 -10.79
C LEU A 158 -6.41 -18.34 -11.65
N LYS A 159 -5.12 -18.18 -11.31
CA LYS A 159 -4.23 -17.14 -11.85
C LYS A 159 -4.83 -15.72 -11.77
N ALA A 160 -5.94 -15.56 -11.05
CA ALA A 160 -6.60 -14.32 -10.73
C ALA A 160 -5.71 -13.61 -9.71
N GLY A 161 -5.04 -12.56 -10.16
CA GLY A 161 -3.95 -11.92 -9.43
C GLY A 161 -4.36 -11.26 -8.12
N ILE A 162 -3.51 -10.34 -7.67
CA ILE A 162 -3.55 -9.76 -6.33
C ILE A 162 -4.87 -9.09 -5.91
N GLY A 163 -5.70 -8.70 -6.88
CA GLY A 163 -7.01 -8.11 -6.61
C GLY A 163 -8.03 -9.09 -6.00
N LEU A 164 -7.99 -10.37 -6.38
CA LEU A 164 -8.87 -11.39 -5.77
C LEU A 164 -8.53 -11.54 -4.28
N MET A 165 -7.24 -11.61 -3.96
CA MET A 165 -6.76 -11.74 -2.58
C MET A 165 -7.16 -10.54 -1.73
N ALA A 166 -7.01 -9.33 -2.26
CA ALA A 166 -7.46 -8.10 -1.59
C ALA A 166 -8.98 -8.09 -1.35
N GLY A 167 -9.78 -8.49 -2.35
CA GLY A 167 -11.23 -8.56 -2.22
C GLY A 167 -11.69 -9.61 -1.20
N LEU A 168 -11.07 -10.80 -1.20
CA LEU A 168 -11.38 -11.84 -0.24
C LEU A 168 -10.98 -11.43 1.18
N TYR A 169 -9.87 -10.69 1.35
CA TYR A 169 -9.51 -10.16 2.67
C TYR A 169 -10.56 -9.17 3.19
N LEU A 170 -11.06 -8.26 2.34
CA LEU A 170 -12.14 -7.32 2.73
C LEU A 170 -13.41 -8.07 3.16
N VAL A 171 -13.77 -9.15 2.47
CA VAL A 171 -14.89 -10.01 2.87
C VAL A 171 -14.60 -10.70 4.21
N HIS A 172 -13.39 -11.22 4.40
CA HIS A 172 -12.98 -11.88 5.63
C HIS A 172 -13.11 -11.00 6.87
N GLU A 173 -12.90 -9.68 6.75
CA GLU A 173 -13.06 -8.73 7.87
C GLU A 173 -14.49 -8.67 8.43
N VAL A 174 -15.50 -9.11 7.67
CA VAL A 174 -16.91 -8.99 8.06
C VAL A 174 -17.69 -10.30 8.05
N ALA A 175 -17.20 -11.32 7.34
CA ALA A 175 -17.88 -12.59 7.14
C ALA A 175 -17.59 -13.58 8.26
N LYS A 176 -18.56 -14.46 8.56
CA LYS A 176 -18.32 -15.63 9.40
C LYS A 176 -17.29 -16.55 8.73
N PRO A 177 -16.34 -17.13 9.49
CA PRO A 177 -15.29 -17.97 8.92
C PRO A 177 -15.81 -19.12 8.05
N THR A 178 -16.88 -19.80 8.47
CA THR A 178 -17.48 -20.92 7.74
C THR A 178 -18.07 -20.50 6.40
N THR A 179 -18.82 -19.39 6.40
CA THR A 179 -19.46 -18.81 5.21
C THR A 179 -18.41 -18.33 4.20
N MET A 180 -17.36 -17.67 4.70
CA MET A 180 -16.22 -17.25 3.89
C MET A 180 -15.50 -18.44 3.24
N MET A 181 -15.22 -19.49 4.01
CA MET A 181 -14.58 -20.70 3.49
C MET A 181 -15.42 -21.40 2.42
N ASP A 182 -16.75 -21.47 2.58
CA ASP A 182 -17.64 -22.02 1.54
C ASP A 182 -17.56 -21.21 0.24
N PHE A 183 -17.70 -19.88 0.34
CA PHE A 183 -17.56 -18.99 -0.81
C PHE A 183 -16.18 -19.13 -1.49
N MET A 184 -15.09 -19.10 -0.72
CA MET A 184 -13.74 -19.30 -1.24
C MET A 184 -13.57 -20.64 -1.96
N ASN A 185 -14.11 -21.72 -1.39
CA ASN A 185 -14.02 -23.05 -2.00
C ASN A 185 -14.83 -23.12 -3.29
N LYS A 186 -16.04 -22.58 -3.32
CA LYS A 186 -16.88 -22.46 -4.53
C LYS A 186 -16.17 -21.69 -5.64
N VAL A 187 -15.59 -20.53 -5.33
CA VAL A 187 -14.79 -19.73 -6.28
C VAL A 187 -13.55 -20.48 -6.77
N ARG A 188 -12.83 -21.18 -5.86
CA ARG A 188 -11.60 -21.92 -6.16
C ARG A 188 -11.83 -23.18 -6.98
N THR A 189 -12.91 -23.91 -6.75
CA THR A 189 -13.12 -25.24 -7.34
C THR A 189 -14.03 -25.21 -8.56
N GLY A 190 -15.04 -24.34 -8.57
CA GLY A 190 -16.06 -24.38 -9.61
C GLY A 190 -17.07 -25.52 -9.46
N VAL A 191 -17.10 -26.23 -8.32
CA VAL A 191 -17.99 -27.38 -8.08
C VAL A 191 -19.13 -27.04 -7.14
N GLY A 192 -20.17 -27.88 -7.13
CA GLY A 192 -21.29 -27.76 -6.19
C GLY A 192 -22.33 -26.70 -6.58
N PHE A 193 -22.39 -26.32 -7.86
CA PHE A 193 -23.38 -25.37 -8.38
C PHE A 193 -24.51 -26.10 -9.11
N SER A 194 -25.74 -25.88 -8.66
CA SER A 194 -26.95 -26.28 -9.38
C SER A 194 -27.41 -25.21 -10.38
N ASP A 195 -27.18 -23.93 -10.06
CA ASP A 195 -27.48 -22.80 -10.95
C ASP A 195 -26.22 -22.27 -11.63
N LYS A 196 -26.24 -22.21 -12.97
CA LYS A 196 -25.17 -21.60 -13.78
C LYS A 196 -25.03 -20.09 -13.56
N ARG A 197 -25.99 -19.46 -12.90
CA ARG A 197 -25.99 -18.04 -12.53
C ARG A 197 -25.59 -17.78 -11.07
N ASP A 198 -25.00 -18.76 -10.38
CA ASP A 198 -24.43 -18.50 -9.05
C ASP A 198 -23.33 -17.42 -9.11
N ALA A 199 -23.31 -16.51 -8.13
CA ALA A 199 -22.39 -15.38 -8.10
C ALA A 199 -20.92 -15.77 -7.87
N ALA A 200 -20.64 -16.80 -7.07
CA ALA A 200 -19.29 -17.34 -6.91
C ALA A 200 -18.79 -17.98 -8.21
N LEU A 201 -19.67 -18.68 -8.93
CA LEU A 201 -19.36 -19.25 -10.25
C LEU A 201 -19.14 -18.15 -11.30
N ALA A 202 -19.95 -17.10 -11.28
CA ALA A 202 -19.80 -15.95 -12.18
C ALA A 202 -18.47 -15.22 -11.97
N LEU A 203 -18.04 -15.02 -10.71
CA LEU A 203 -16.72 -14.49 -10.37
C LEU A 203 -15.61 -15.38 -10.93
N ARG A 204 -15.64 -16.67 -10.60
CA ARG A 204 -14.66 -17.66 -11.09
C ARG A 204 -14.51 -17.59 -12.61
N ASN A 205 -15.61 -17.75 -13.34
CA ASN A 205 -15.58 -17.82 -14.80
C ASN A 205 -15.13 -16.49 -15.41
N GLY A 206 -15.56 -15.37 -14.83
CA GLY A 206 -15.13 -14.04 -15.27
C GLY A 206 -13.63 -13.79 -15.07
N LEU A 207 -13.04 -14.35 -14.00
CA LEU A 207 -11.60 -14.29 -13.76
C LEU A 207 -10.82 -15.18 -14.72
N ILE A 208 -11.28 -16.42 -14.95
CA ILE A 208 -10.64 -17.38 -15.87
C ILE A 208 -10.68 -16.87 -17.32
N SER A 209 -11.83 -16.33 -17.75
CA SER A 209 -11.99 -15.80 -19.11
C SER A 209 -11.35 -14.43 -19.32
N GLY A 210 -10.91 -13.76 -18.24
CA GLY A 210 -10.42 -12.38 -18.28
C GLY A 210 -11.50 -11.31 -18.50
N THR A 211 -12.79 -11.67 -18.50
CA THR A 211 -13.90 -10.71 -18.62
C THR A 211 -13.98 -9.77 -17.42
N ILE A 212 -13.60 -10.25 -16.23
CA ILE A 212 -13.30 -9.41 -15.08
C ILE A 212 -11.85 -8.99 -15.24
N ALA A 213 -11.64 -7.76 -15.72
CA ALA A 213 -10.36 -7.31 -16.25
C ALA A 213 -9.23 -7.44 -15.22
N CYS A 214 -8.34 -8.40 -15.45
CA CYS A 214 -7.16 -8.67 -14.63
C CYS A 214 -6.10 -7.55 -14.65
N ARG A 215 -6.27 -6.51 -15.48
CA ARG A 215 -5.29 -5.41 -15.60
C ARG A 215 -5.33 -4.42 -14.43
N TYR A 216 -6.39 -4.42 -13.61
CA TYR A 216 -6.52 -3.51 -12.47
C TYR A 216 -6.92 -4.28 -11.20
N PRO A 217 -5.98 -4.50 -10.25
CA PRO A 217 -6.25 -5.22 -9.01
C PRO A 217 -7.46 -4.68 -8.22
N LEU A 218 -7.67 -3.36 -8.24
CA LEU A 218 -8.80 -2.72 -7.55
C LEU A 218 -10.15 -3.13 -8.14
N MET A 219 -10.26 -3.26 -9.46
CA MET A 219 -11.51 -3.71 -10.11
C MET A 219 -11.81 -5.16 -9.78
N MET A 220 -10.78 -6.00 -9.69
CA MET A 220 -10.92 -7.39 -9.30
C MET A 220 -11.32 -7.53 -7.81
N ALA A 221 -10.77 -6.69 -6.93
CA ALA A 221 -11.20 -6.63 -5.54
C ALA A 221 -12.68 -6.22 -5.43
N ALA A 222 -13.09 -5.18 -6.17
CA ALA A 222 -14.48 -4.75 -6.20
C ALA A 222 -15.42 -5.84 -6.75
N ALA A 223 -15.04 -6.51 -7.84
CA ALA A 223 -15.80 -7.62 -8.41
C ALA A 223 -15.96 -8.79 -7.41
N THR A 224 -14.94 -9.05 -6.60
CA THR A 224 -14.98 -10.06 -5.54
C THR A 224 -16.00 -9.69 -4.46
N VAL A 225 -16.00 -8.43 -4.01
CA VAL A 225 -16.98 -7.94 -3.02
C VAL A 225 -18.40 -7.93 -3.58
N LEU A 226 -18.60 -7.52 -4.84
CA LEU A 226 -19.91 -7.57 -5.50
C LEU A 226 -20.43 -9.01 -5.62
N ALA A 227 -19.54 -9.96 -5.95
CA ALA A 227 -19.89 -11.37 -6.05
C ALA A 227 -20.30 -11.94 -4.69
N TRP A 228 -19.54 -11.61 -3.63
CA TRP A 228 -19.89 -11.96 -2.25
C TRP A 228 -21.29 -11.44 -1.89
N ASN A 229 -21.56 -10.15 -2.11
CA ASN A 229 -22.86 -9.56 -1.76
C ASN A 229 -24.02 -10.20 -2.53
N LEU A 230 -23.86 -10.50 -3.81
CA LEU A 230 -24.90 -11.19 -4.59
C LEU A 230 -25.09 -12.64 -4.11
N TRP A 231 -24.00 -13.31 -3.75
CA TRP A 231 -24.02 -14.68 -3.25
C TRP A 231 -24.72 -14.79 -1.90
N CYS A 232 -24.42 -13.90 -0.94
CA CYS A 232 -25.11 -13.83 0.35
C CYS A 232 -26.63 -13.64 0.21
N ARG A 233 -27.06 -12.89 -0.80
CA ARG A 233 -28.47 -12.63 -1.09
C ARG A 233 -29.14 -13.73 -1.93
N GLY A 234 -28.42 -14.77 -2.35
CA GLY A 234 -28.92 -15.79 -3.27
C GLY A 234 -29.35 -15.23 -4.62
N ARG A 235 -28.74 -14.11 -5.06
CA ARG A 235 -29.11 -13.41 -6.30
C ARG A 235 -28.29 -13.96 -7.47
N PRO A 236 -28.92 -14.20 -8.64
CA PRO A 236 -28.21 -14.64 -9.82
C PRO A 236 -27.26 -13.55 -10.33
N ALA A 237 -26.11 -13.95 -10.87
CA ALA A 237 -25.11 -13.06 -11.43
C ALA A 237 -24.54 -13.57 -12.76
N ARG A 238 -23.96 -12.65 -13.52
CA ARG A 238 -23.06 -12.89 -14.65
C ARG A 238 -21.79 -12.07 -14.45
N ALA A 239 -20.72 -12.35 -15.19
CA ALA A 239 -19.49 -11.55 -15.10
C ALA A 239 -19.73 -10.04 -15.33
N ALA A 240 -20.68 -9.68 -16.21
CA ALA A 240 -21.08 -8.28 -16.42
C ALA A 240 -21.72 -7.63 -15.18
N SER A 241 -22.42 -8.40 -14.35
CA SER A 241 -23.04 -7.94 -13.09
C SER A 241 -22.01 -7.59 -12.01
N LEU A 242 -20.76 -8.05 -12.18
CA LEU A 242 -19.66 -7.87 -11.23
C LEU A 242 -18.72 -6.72 -11.63
N ARG A 243 -19.11 -5.91 -12.63
CA ARG A 243 -18.34 -4.74 -13.04
C ARG A 243 -18.59 -3.59 -12.08
N TRP A 244 -17.52 -3.14 -11.44
CA TRP A 244 -17.56 -1.93 -10.64
C TRP A 244 -17.37 -0.70 -11.54
N ASN A 245 -18.41 0.13 -11.62
CA ASN A 245 -18.44 1.37 -12.39
C ASN A 245 -18.79 2.59 -11.51
N ASP A 246 -18.94 2.38 -10.20
CA ASP A 246 -19.38 3.41 -9.27
C ASP A 246 -18.21 4.24 -8.74
N LEU A 247 -18.52 5.45 -8.27
CA LEU A 247 -17.54 6.34 -7.63
C LEU A 247 -17.06 5.78 -6.28
N SER A 248 -17.92 5.07 -5.54
CA SER A 248 -17.61 4.47 -4.25
C SER A 248 -17.27 2.99 -4.38
N PHE A 249 -16.24 2.55 -3.67
CA PHE A 249 -15.89 1.13 -3.58
C PHE A 249 -17.00 0.34 -2.84
N PRO A 250 -17.40 -0.86 -3.30
CA PRO A 250 -18.45 -1.64 -2.67
C PRO A 250 -18.03 -2.14 -1.29
N LEU A 251 -18.97 -2.17 -0.33
CA LEU A 251 -18.76 -2.71 1.00
C LEU A 251 -19.27 -4.15 1.09
N PRO A 252 -18.53 -5.08 1.73
CA PRO A 252 -18.94 -6.47 1.88
C PRO A 252 -20.07 -6.63 2.91
N GLU A 253 -21.02 -7.52 2.62
CA GLU A 253 -22.09 -7.88 3.55
C GLU A 253 -21.57 -8.72 4.73
N ARG A 254 -22.21 -8.53 5.90
CA ARG A 254 -21.99 -9.35 7.09
C ARG A 254 -22.86 -10.60 7.00
N ALA A 255 -22.28 -11.75 6.67
CA ALA A 255 -22.99 -13.04 6.56
C ALA A 255 -22.30 -14.14 7.38
#